data_AF-A0A059BII6-F1
#
_entry.id   AF-A0A059BII6-F1
#
_cell.length_a   1.000
_cell.length_b   1.000
_cell.length_c   1.000
_cell.angle_alpha   90.00
_cell.angle_beta   90.00
_cell.angle_gamma   90.00
#
_symmetry.space_group_name_H-M   'P 1'
#
loop_
_entity.id
_entity.type
_entity.pdbx_description
1 polymer ?
#
loop_
_entity_poly.entity_id
_entity_poly.type
_entity_poly.pdbx_seq_one_letter_code
_entity_poly.pdbx_strand_id
1 'polypeptide(L)'
;MMFASFLIMAGAGATYLFGVYSKVIKSTLGYDQSTLNLLSSCKDLGANVGVLSGLIAEVAPTWLVLLVGSAMNFAGYFLIWLAVTRRIPRPAVWQMCVYICVGANSQNFANTGSLVTCVKNFPESRGIMLGLMKGFVGLSGAMMTQLYYAIYGDDSKSLILLIGWLPAVISIVFVYTIRTMKLSTHPNELKVFYECLAITVVLALVIMALTIAQKQVSFSHGAYVVSAVAVCVLTFLPLGIAAREEWAT
;
A
#
# COMPACT_ATOMS: atom_id res chain seq x y z
N MET A 1 -15.30 -7.62 5.21
CA MET A 1 -14.73 -7.27 3.87
C MET A 1 -14.14 -5.86 3.82
N MET A 2 -14.89 -4.81 4.16
CA MET A 2 -14.44 -3.40 4.09
C MET A 2 -13.08 -3.15 4.75
N PHE A 3 -12.89 -3.68 5.97
CA PHE A 3 -11.61 -3.57 6.68
C PHE A 3 -10.44 -4.24 5.95
N ALA A 4 -10.64 -5.45 5.43
CA ALA A 4 -9.64 -6.16 4.65
C ALA A 4 -9.21 -5.35 3.42
N SER A 5 -10.17 -4.71 2.76
CA SER A 5 -9.92 -3.83 1.64
C SER A 5 -9.10 -2.60 2.06
N PHE A 6 -9.40 -1.97 3.20
CA PHE A 6 -8.60 -0.86 3.72
C PHE A 6 -7.15 -1.25 4.01
N LEU A 7 -6.92 -2.43 4.60
CA LEU A 7 -5.56 -2.91 4.84
C LEU A 7 -4.79 -3.18 3.54
N ILE A 8 -5.43 -3.78 2.53
CA ILE A 8 -4.79 -3.97 1.21
C ILE A 8 -4.44 -2.61 0.59
N MET A 9 -5.34 -1.63 0.67
CA MET A 9 -5.09 -0.29 0.14
C MET A 9 -4.01 0.46 0.92
N ALA A 10 -3.92 0.27 2.23
CA ALA A 10 -2.85 0.78 3.07
C ALA A 10 -1.47 0.16 2.74
N GLY A 11 -1.43 -0.97 2.03
CA GLY A 11 -0.21 -1.55 1.47
C GLY A 11 0.10 -1.11 0.03
N ALA A 12 -0.87 -0.51 -0.69
CA ALA A 12 -0.84 -0.36 -2.14
C ALA A 12 -0.25 0.97 -2.66
N GLY A 13 0.52 1.73 -1.85
CA GLY A 13 1.17 2.98 -2.31
C GLY A 13 2.70 2.98 -2.21
N ALA A 14 3.30 1.83 -2.49
CA ALA A 14 4.75 1.65 -2.64
C ALA A 14 5.42 2.63 -3.63
N THR A 15 4.67 3.16 -4.60
CA THR A 15 5.14 4.13 -5.61
C THR A 15 5.40 5.51 -5.01
N TYR A 16 4.70 5.88 -3.93
CA TYR A 16 4.94 7.15 -3.22
C TYR A 16 6.30 7.16 -2.49
N LEU A 17 6.82 5.98 -2.15
CA LEU A 17 8.12 5.82 -1.52
C LEU A 17 9.29 5.85 -2.51
N PHE A 18 9.02 6.00 -3.82
CA PHE A 18 10.07 6.06 -4.84
C PHE A 18 11.11 7.14 -4.56
N GLY A 19 10.69 8.31 -4.08
CA GLY A 19 11.65 9.36 -3.71
C GLY A 19 12.63 8.98 -2.60
N VAL A 20 12.28 8.01 -1.76
CA VAL A 20 13.14 7.50 -0.68
C VAL A 20 14.06 6.40 -1.20
N TYR A 21 13.51 5.34 -1.78
CA TYR A 21 14.34 4.21 -2.22
C TYR A 21 15.14 4.49 -3.50
N SER A 22 14.70 5.40 -4.38
CA SER A 22 15.48 5.80 -5.56
C SER A 22 16.83 6.42 -5.19
N LYS A 23 16.92 7.13 -4.06
CA LYS A 23 18.18 7.67 -3.53
C LYS A 23 19.14 6.55 -3.14
N VAL A 24 18.61 5.47 -2.56
CA VAL A 24 19.39 4.28 -2.17
C VAL A 24 19.87 3.52 -3.41
N ILE A 25 19.02 3.39 -4.43
CA ILE A 25 19.37 2.83 -5.74
C ILE A 25 20.51 3.66 -6.36
N LYS A 26 20.38 4.99 -6.37
CA LYS A 26 21.39 5.92 -6.89
C LYS A 26 22.76 5.71 -6.23
N SER A 27 22.80 5.74 -4.90
CA SER A 27 24.05 5.67 -4.14
C SER A 27 24.70 4.28 -4.24
N THR A 28 23.90 3.22 -4.22
CA THR A 28 24.44 1.85 -4.18
C THR A 28 24.86 1.32 -5.53
N LEU A 29 24.05 1.63 -6.55
CA LEU A 29 24.29 1.24 -7.93
C LEU A 29 24.97 2.35 -8.72
N GLY A 30 25.42 3.47 -8.14
CA GLY A 30 26.11 4.53 -8.86
C GLY A 30 25.42 4.95 -10.16
N TYR A 31 24.09 5.08 -10.13
CA TYR A 31 23.31 5.59 -11.26
C TYR A 31 23.28 7.12 -11.22
N ASP A 32 23.16 7.74 -12.39
CA ASP A 32 23.01 9.17 -12.54
C ASP A 32 21.54 9.61 -12.43
N GLN A 33 21.30 10.91 -12.42
CA GLN A 33 19.94 11.45 -12.28
C GLN A 33 19.07 11.20 -13.52
N SER A 34 19.64 11.13 -14.72
CA SER A 34 18.88 10.81 -15.94
C SER A 34 18.35 9.38 -15.87
N THR A 35 19.19 8.44 -15.41
CA THR A 35 18.77 7.07 -15.15
C THR A 35 17.63 6.99 -14.13
N LEU A 36 17.71 7.72 -13.00
CA LEU A 36 16.61 7.74 -12.03
C LEU A 36 15.31 8.34 -12.60
N ASN A 37 15.42 9.38 -13.44
CA ASN A 37 14.26 9.96 -14.10
C ASN A 37 13.61 8.93 -15.04
N LEU A 38 14.42 8.16 -15.76
CA LEU A 38 13.94 7.05 -16.59
C LEU A 38 13.25 5.97 -15.74
N LEU A 39 13.84 5.59 -14.61
CA LEU A 39 13.22 4.67 -13.64
C LEU A 39 11.89 5.21 -13.10
N SER A 40 11.80 6.53 -12.85
CA SER A 40 10.53 7.17 -12.46
C SER A 40 9.51 7.10 -13.58
N SER A 41 9.89 7.38 -14.82
CA SER A 41 8.99 7.26 -15.98
C SER A 41 8.49 5.83 -16.14
N CYS A 42 9.34 4.82 -15.94
CA CYS A 42 8.95 3.42 -15.95
C CYS A 42 8.00 3.07 -14.79
N LYS A 43 8.28 3.55 -13.57
CA LYS A 43 7.34 3.45 -12.44
C LYS A 43 5.97 4.01 -12.82
N ASP A 44 5.94 5.23 -13.36
CA ASP A 44 4.70 5.91 -13.71
C ASP A 44 3.97 5.20 -14.84
N LEU A 45 4.69 4.64 -15.82
CA LEU A 45 4.11 3.77 -16.83
C LEU A 45 3.47 2.54 -16.17
N GLY A 46 4.21 1.80 -15.33
CA GLY A 46 3.70 0.62 -14.64
C GLY A 46 2.47 0.92 -13.77
N ALA A 47 2.49 2.05 -13.05
CA ALA A 47 1.37 2.50 -12.23
C ALA A 47 0.13 2.90 -13.05
N ASN A 48 0.31 3.35 -14.30
CA ASN A 48 -0.81 3.78 -15.14
C ASN A 48 -1.33 2.69 -16.10
N VAL A 49 -0.56 1.64 -16.37
CA VAL A 49 -0.99 0.50 -17.22
C VAL A 49 -1.93 -0.43 -16.43
N GLY A 50 -3.13 0.08 -16.12
CA GLY A 50 -4.15 -0.65 -15.37
C GLY A 50 -5.00 -1.61 -16.22
N VAL A 51 -4.99 -1.46 -17.55
CA VAL A 51 -5.83 -2.21 -18.50
C VAL A 51 -5.67 -3.72 -18.32
N LEU A 52 -4.44 -4.20 -18.10
CA LEU A 52 -4.16 -5.62 -17.88
C LEU A 52 -4.89 -6.16 -16.64
N SER A 53 -4.83 -5.42 -15.53
CA SER A 53 -5.52 -5.82 -14.29
C SER A 53 -7.05 -5.82 -14.46
N GLY A 54 -7.59 -4.88 -15.24
CA GLY A 54 -9.02 -4.79 -15.54
C GLY A 54 -9.51 -5.98 -16.37
N LEU A 55 -8.83 -6.28 -17.49
CA LEU A 55 -9.15 -7.42 -18.35
C LEU A 55 -9.08 -8.74 -17.59
N ILE A 56 -8.04 -8.95 -16.78
CA ILE A 56 -7.92 -10.15 -15.95
C ILE A 56 -9.07 -10.22 -14.94
N ALA A 57 -9.48 -9.10 -14.34
CA ALA A 57 -10.59 -9.09 -13.40
C ALA A 57 -11.98 -9.34 -14.02
N GLU A 58 -12.12 -9.21 -15.34
CA GLU A 58 -13.36 -9.60 -16.05
C GLU A 58 -13.46 -11.12 -16.24
N VAL A 59 -12.34 -11.79 -16.48
CA VAL A 59 -12.32 -13.24 -16.81
C VAL A 59 -11.94 -14.12 -15.61
N ALA A 60 -11.24 -13.57 -14.62
CA ALA A 60 -10.70 -14.30 -13.49
C ALA A 60 -11.34 -13.85 -12.17
N PRO A 61 -11.43 -14.74 -11.17
CA PRO A 61 -11.97 -14.39 -9.86
C PRO A 61 -11.06 -13.41 -9.11
N THR A 62 -11.65 -12.61 -8.22
CA THR A 62 -10.97 -11.55 -7.45
C THR A 62 -9.74 -12.05 -6.68
N TRP A 63 -9.79 -13.27 -6.15
CA TRP A 63 -8.65 -13.85 -5.42
C TRP A 63 -7.42 -14.01 -6.31
N LEU A 64 -7.60 -14.40 -7.58
CA LEU A 64 -6.51 -14.60 -8.52
C LEU A 64 -5.87 -13.25 -8.89
N VAL A 65 -6.69 -12.22 -9.11
CA VAL A 65 -6.22 -10.84 -9.35
C VAL A 65 -5.33 -10.36 -8.20
N LEU A 66 -5.76 -10.56 -6.96
CA LEU A 66 -4.98 -10.17 -5.78
C LEU A 66 -3.70 -11.00 -5.61
N LEU A 67 -3.73 -12.31 -5.90
CA LEU A 67 -2.53 -13.15 -5.87
C LEU A 67 -1.50 -12.72 -6.91
N VAL A 68 -1.92 -12.46 -8.15
CA VAL A 68 -1.04 -11.97 -9.22
C VAL A 68 -0.43 -10.62 -8.80
N GLY A 69 -1.25 -9.70 -8.27
CA GLY A 69 -0.78 -8.45 -7.71
C GLY A 69 0.27 -8.64 -6.60
N SER A 70 0.01 -9.53 -5.64
CA SER A 70 0.93 -9.81 -4.53
C SER A 70 2.27 -10.39 -5.02
N ALA A 71 2.22 -11.30 -6.00
CA ALA A 71 3.41 -11.90 -6.61
C ALA A 71 4.23 -10.85 -7.38
N MET A 72 3.55 -9.96 -8.14
CA MET A 72 4.21 -8.85 -8.83
C MET A 72 4.83 -7.85 -7.86
N ASN A 73 4.15 -7.52 -6.76
CA ASN A 73 4.67 -6.63 -5.72
C ASN A 73 5.94 -7.23 -5.10
N PHE A 74 5.85 -8.48 -4.64
CA PHE A 74 6.97 -9.17 -4.02
C PHE A 74 8.13 -9.30 -5.01
N ALA A 75 7.91 -9.86 -6.20
CA ALA A 75 8.97 -10.06 -7.19
C ALA A 75 9.63 -8.74 -7.60
N GLY A 76 8.85 -7.69 -7.92
CA GLY A 76 9.38 -6.40 -8.34
C GLY A 76 10.28 -5.76 -7.28
N TYR A 77 9.75 -5.57 -6.06
CA TYR A 77 10.50 -4.91 -5.00
C TYR A 77 11.61 -5.80 -4.40
N PHE A 78 11.43 -7.12 -4.37
CA PHE A 78 12.45 -8.05 -3.90
C PHE A 78 13.66 -8.09 -4.85
N LEU A 79 13.44 -8.06 -6.17
CA LEU A 79 14.53 -7.99 -7.15
C LEU A 79 15.30 -6.66 -7.04
N ILE A 80 14.60 -5.54 -6.79
CA ILE A 80 15.24 -4.24 -6.50
C ILE A 80 16.08 -4.35 -5.22
N TRP A 81 15.54 -4.98 -4.18
CA TRP A 81 16.27 -5.18 -2.92
C TRP A 81 17.53 -6.05 -3.11
N LEU A 82 17.46 -7.13 -3.88
CA LEU A 82 18.61 -7.97 -4.22
C LEU A 82 19.69 -7.18 -4.98
N ALA A 83 19.28 -6.30 -5.91
CA ALA A 83 20.20 -5.43 -6.64
C ALA A 83 20.92 -4.45 -5.70
N VAL A 84 20.16 -3.78 -4.82
CA VAL A 84 20.68 -2.78 -3.88
C VAL A 84 21.53 -3.42 -2.77
N THR A 85 21.25 -4.66 -2.38
CA THR A 85 22.08 -5.42 -1.43
C THR A 85 23.29 -6.08 -2.07
N ARG A 86 23.50 -5.90 -3.38
CA ARG A 86 24.57 -6.53 -4.19
C ARG A 86 24.60 -8.07 -4.07
N ARG A 87 23.43 -8.68 -3.86
CA ARG A 87 23.27 -10.15 -3.89
C ARG A 87 23.17 -10.70 -5.30
N ILE A 88 22.87 -9.84 -6.28
CA ILE A 88 22.90 -10.14 -7.71
C ILE A 88 23.91 -9.22 -8.42
N PRO A 89 24.43 -9.61 -9.60
CA PRO A 89 25.23 -8.74 -10.45
C PRO A 89 24.48 -7.44 -10.74
N ARG A 90 25.23 -6.35 -10.89
CA ARG A 90 24.66 -5.02 -11.13
C ARG A 90 23.72 -5.08 -12.36
N PRO A 91 22.41 -4.90 -12.17
CA PRO A 91 21.46 -5.02 -13.28
C PRO A 91 21.66 -3.88 -14.27
N ALA A 92 21.40 -4.18 -15.53
CA ALA A 92 21.30 -3.16 -16.56
C ALA A 92 20.10 -2.24 -16.27
N VAL A 93 20.16 -1.00 -16.76
CA VAL A 93 19.09 -0.01 -16.51
C VAL A 93 17.72 -0.53 -16.93
N TRP A 94 17.63 -1.21 -18.08
CA TRP A 94 16.37 -1.79 -18.56
C TRP A 94 15.80 -2.86 -17.60
N GLN A 95 16.66 -3.66 -16.93
CA GLN A 95 16.21 -4.67 -15.96
C GLN A 95 15.61 -3.99 -14.73
N MET A 96 16.26 -2.94 -14.22
CA MET A 96 15.72 -2.14 -13.11
C MET A 96 14.40 -1.46 -13.49
N CYS A 97 14.26 -1.01 -14.73
CA CYS A 97 13.01 -0.46 -15.25
C CYS A 97 11.90 -1.50 -15.25
N VAL A 98 12.20 -2.74 -15.67
CA VAL A 98 11.24 -3.85 -15.62
C VAL A 98 10.85 -4.15 -14.17
N TYR A 99 11.80 -4.25 -13.24
CA TYR A 99 11.51 -4.55 -11.82
C TYR A 99 10.60 -3.48 -11.19
N ILE A 100 10.88 -2.20 -11.47
CA ILE A 100 10.09 -1.07 -10.98
C ILE A 100 8.72 -1.02 -11.67
N CYS A 101 8.64 -1.25 -12.99
CA CYS A 101 7.38 -1.33 -13.72
C CYS A 101 6.47 -2.41 -13.12
N VAL A 102 7.02 -3.62 -12.91
CA VAL A 102 6.26 -4.77 -12.35
C VAL A 102 5.81 -4.47 -10.93
N GLY A 103 6.71 -3.95 -10.08
CA GLY A 103 6.37 -3.53 -8.72
C GLY A 103 5.30 -2.44 -8.69
N ALA A 104 5.38 -1.44 -9.57
CA ALA A 104 4.38 -0.37 -9.67
C ALA A 104 3.04 -0.89 -10.21
N ASN A 105 3.06 -1.83 -11.16
CA ASN A 105 1.85 -2.39 -11.75
C ASN A 105 1.06 -3.26 -10.77
N SER A 106 1.70 -3.83 -9.76
CA SER A 106 1.03 -4.55 -8.67
C SER A 106 -0.06 -3.72 -7.97
N GLN A 107 0.10 -2.39 -7.93
CA GLN A 107 -0.91 -1.50 -7.35
C GLN A 107 -2.20 -1.51 -8.16
N ASN A 108 -2.12 -1.64 -9.48
CA ASN A 108 -3.31 -1.74 -10.32
C ASN A 108 -4.10 -3.01 -10.01
N PHE A 109 -3.41 -4.13 -9.78
CA PHE A 109 -4.06 -5.36 -9.33
C PHE A 109 -4.71 -5.23 -7.95
N ALA A 110 -4.05 -4.56 -6.99
CA ALA A 110 -4.65 -4.29 -5.68
C ALA A 110 -5.87 -3.37 -5.79
N ASN A 111 -5.79 -2.30 -6.58
CA ASN A 111 -6.92 -1.40 -6.85
C ASN A 111 -8.08 -2.14 -7.54
N THR A 112 -7.80 -2.95 -8.56
CA THR A 112 -8.84 -3.66 -9.30
C THR A 112 -9.46 -4.78 -8.44
N GLY A 113 -8.64 -5.57 -7.73
CA GLY A 113 -9.12 -6.65 -6.89
C GLY A 113 -9.89 -6.16 -5.65
N SER A 114 -9.39 -5.15 -4.97
CA SER A 114 -9.97 -4.66 -3.71
C SER A 114 -10.99 -3.53 -3.93
N LEU A 115 -10.60 -2.46 -4.62
CA LEU A 115 -11.42 -1.25 -4.75
C LEU A 115 -12.61 -1.44 -5.67
N VAL A 116 -12.44 -2.05 -6.84
CA VAL A 116 -13.59 -2.28 -7.75
C VAL A 116 -14.62 -3.20 -7.09
N THR A 117 -14.16 -4.24 -6.38
CA THR A 117 -15.06 -5.15 -5.64
C THR A 117 -15.80 -4.42 -4.53
N CYS A 118 -15.14 -3.54 -3.77
CA CYS A 118 -15.81 -2.72 -2.74
C CYS A 118 -16.86 -1.79 -3.33
N VAL A 119 -16.56 -1.11 -4.43
CA VAL A 119 -17.51 -0.20 -5.08
C VAL A 119 -18.73 -0.94 -5.65
N LYS A 120 -18.53 -2.16 -6.17
CA LYS A 120 -19.62 -3.02 -6.62
C LYS A 120 -20.52 -3.47 -5.46
N ASN A 121 -19.94 -3.69 -4.28
CA ASN A 121 -20.71 -4.11 -3.10
C ASN A 121 -21.48 -2.97 -2.43
N PHE A 122 -21.03 -1.71 -2.55
CA PHE A 122 -21.67 -0.53 -1.95
C PHE A 122 -22.02 0.52 -3.03
N PRO A 123 -23.06 0.27 -3.85
CA PRO A 123 -23.36 1.12 -5.00
C PRO A 123 -23.92 2.49 -4.61
N GLU A 124 -24.72 2.60 -3.54
CA GLU A 124 -25.32 3.85 -3.08
C GLU A 124 -24.27 4.83 -2.55
N SER A 125 -23.25 4.31 -1.87
CA SER A 125 -22.20 5.09 -1.21
C SER A 125 -20.85 5.02 -1.94
N ARG A 126 -20.85 4.69 -3.24
CA ARG A 126 -19.65 4.45 -4.05
C ARG A 126 -18.59 5.55 -3.92
N GLY A 127 -19.01 6.81 -3.85
CA GLY A 127 -18.12 7.96 -3.77
C GLY A 127 -17.33 8.00 -2.45
N ILE A 128 -18.01 7.76 -1.32
CA ILE A 128 -17.38 7.75 0.01
C ILE A 128 -16.41 6.57 0.12
N MET A 129 -16.83 5.39 -0.34
CA MET A 129 -15.98 4.20 -0.36
C MET A 129 -14.72 4.42 -1.21
N LEU A 130 -14.87 4.96 -2.42
CA LEU A 130 -13.73 5.32 -3.29
C LEU A 130 -12.78 6.30 -2.60
N GLY A 131 -13.33 7.35 -1.97
CA GLY A 131 -12.56 8.35 -1.23
C GLY A 131 -11.76 7.74 -0.08
N LEU A 132 -12.40 6.91 0.75
CA LEU A 132 -11.75 6.21 1.86
C LEU A 132 -10.61 5.30 1.38
N MET A 133 -10.89 4.45 0.38
CA MET A 133 -9.91 3.51 -0.14
C MET A 133 -8.70 4.22 -0.76
N LYS A 134 -8.93 5.28 -1.56
CA LYS A 134 -7.85 6.09 -2.11
C LYS A 134 -7.13 6.91 -1.04
N GLY A 135 -7.82 7.31 0.02
CA GLY A 135 -7.23 7.91 1.21
C GLY A 135 -6.20 6.99 1.85
N PHE A 136 -6.53 5.72 2.08
CA PHE A 136 -5.57 4.72 2.58
C PHE A 136 -4.39 4.50 1.63
N VAL A 137 -4.61 4.51 0.32
CA VAL A 137 -3.50 4.49 -0.66
C VAL A 137 -2.61 5.70 -0.49
N GLY A 138 -3.16 6.91 -0.38
CA GLY A 138 -2.37 8.13 -0.18
C GLY A 138 -1.59 8.12 1.14
N LEU A 139 -2.17 7.59 2.22
CA LEU A 139 -1.53 7.48 3.53
C LEU A 139 -0.50 6.34 3.62
N SER A 140 -0.62 5.31 2.78
CA SER A 140 0.22 4.11 2.82
C SER A 140 1.73 4.40 2.84
N GLY A 141 2.21 5.36 2.04
CA GLY A 141 3.63 5.70 2.01
C GLY A 141 4.13 6.22 3.35
N ALA A 142 3.36 7.08 3.99
CA ALA A 142 3.70 7.62 5.30
C ALA A 142 3.53 6.56 6.41
N MET A 143 2.50 5.71 6.35
CA MET A 143 2.33 4.57 7.26
C MET A 143 3.51 3.59 7.20
N MET A 144 3.92 3.23 5.98
CA MET A 144 5.07 2.35 5.74
C MET A 144 6.38 2.98 6.21
N THR A 145 6.52 4.30 6.12
CA THR A 145 7.67 5.02 6.65
C THR A 145 7.74 4.93 8.18
N GLN A 146 6.60 5.08 8.87
CA GLN A 146 6.54 4.92 10.34
C GLN A 146 6.91 3.49 10.77
N LEU A 147 6.37 2.48 10.08
CA LEU A 147 6.71 1.08 10.32
C LEU A 147 8.19 0.79 10.06
N TYR A 148 8.75 1.38 9.00
CA TYR A 148 10.17 1.26 8.68
C TYR A 148 11.07 1.78 9.80
N TYR A 149 10.83 3.00 10.29
CA TYR A 149 11.61 3.57 11.38
C TYR A 149 11.52 2.74 12.67
N ALA A 150 10.34 2.17 12.95
CA ALA A 150 10.14 1.31 14.12
C ALA A 150 10.83 -0.06 14.01
N ILE A 151 10.80 -0.71 12.84
CA ILE A 151 11.32 -2.07 12.66
C ILE A 151 12.82 -2.06 12.38
N TYR A 152 13.29 -1.14 11.54
CA TYR A 152 14.65 -1.16 11.00
C TYR A 152 15.52 0.02 11.44
N GLY A 153 14.96 0.99 12.17
CA GLY A 153 15.68 2.17 12.62
C GLY A 153 16.04 3.07 11.44
N ASP A 154 17.19 2.83 10.80
CA ASP A 154 17.70 3.68 9.71
C ASP A 154 18.38 2.92 8.55
N ASP A 155 18.17 1.60 8.43
CA ASP A 155 18.69 0.86 7.28
C ASP A 155 17.82 1.04 6.03
N SER A 156 18.17 2.04 5.22
CA SER A 156 17.39 2.42 4.02
C SER A 156 17.23 1.30 2.99
N LYS A 157 18.06 0.24 3.04
CA LYS A 157 17.90 -0.93 2.16
C LYS A 157 16.74 -1.81 2.61
N SER A 158 16.55 -1.94 3.92
CA SER A 158 15.48 -2.74 4.52
C SER A 158 14.08 -2.15 4.30
N LEU A 159 13.97 -0.84 4.01
CA LEU A 159 12.73 -0.23 3.53
C LEU A 159 12.21 -0.90 2.25
N ILE A 160 13.08 -1.18 1.28
CA ILE A 160 12.70 -1.78 -0.01
C ILE A 160 12.15 -3.19 0.24
N LEU A 161 12.77 -3.93 1.16
CA LEU A 161 12.30 -5.25 1.56
C LEU A 161 10.91 -5.17 2.21
N LEU A 162 10.71 -4.26 3.15
CA LEU A 162 9.42 -4.03 3.82
C LEU A 162 8.29 -3.77 2.81
N ILE A 163 8.53 -2.91 1.83
CA ILE A 163 7.58 -2.60 0.74
C ILE A 163 7.31 -3.83 -0.14
N GLY A 164 8.28 -4.73 -0.30
CA GLY A 164 8.12 -5.94 -1.10
C GLY A 164 7.27 -7.02 -0.43
N TRP A 165 7.54 -7.36 0.83
CA TRP A 165 6.86 -8.49 1.49
C TRP A 165 5.59 -8.08 2.23
N LEU A 166 5.55 -6.94 2.93
CA LEU A 166 4.43 -6.62 3.82
C LEU A 166 3.10 -6.42 3.05
N PRO A 167 3.04 -5.62 1.95
CA PRO A 167 1.83 -5.52 1.14
C PRO A 167 1.42 -6.85 0.49
N ALA A 168 2.40 -7.68 0.11
CA ALA A 168 2.14 -8.99 -0.49
C ALA A 168 1.51 -9.95 0.53
N VAL A 169 2.06 -10.02 1.75
CA VAL A 169 1.50 -10.84 2.83
C VAL A 169 0.10 -10.36 3.21
N ILE A 170 -0.12 -9.05 3.35
CA ILE A 170 -1.46 -8.49 3.63
C ILE A 170 -2.45 -8.93 2.54
N SER A 171 -2.07 -8.81 1.27
CA SER A 171 -2.93 -9.21 0.15
C SER A 171 -3.24 -10.71 0.15
N ILE A 172 -2.27 -11.56 0.47
CA ILE A 172 -2.44 -13.03 0.54
C ILE A 172 -3.34 -13.42 1.72
N VAL A 173 -3.13 -12.84 2.91
CA VAL A 173 -3.93 -13.15 4.10
C VAL A 173 -5.41 -12.79 3.89
N PHE A 174 -5.67 -11.67 3.22
CA PHE A 174 -7.03 -11.18 2.98
C PHE A 174 -7.63 -11.62 1.64
N VAL A 175 -6.94 -12.48 0.88
CA VAL A 175 -7.33 -12.86 -0.48
C VAL A 175 -8.70 -13.53 -0.55
N TYR A 176 -9.04 -14.37 0.44
CA TYR A 176 -10.31 -15.08 0.49
C TYR A 176 -11.44 -14.26 1.13
N THR A 177 -11.08 -13.19 1.86
CA THR A 177 -12.00 -12.29 2.56
C THR A 177 -12.65 -11.27 1.60
N ILE A 178 -11.99 -10.96 0.48
CA ILE A 178 -12.55 -10.09 -0.55
C ILE A 178 -13.35 -10.93 -1.55
N ARG A 179 -14.68 -10.82 -1.45
CA ARG A 179 -15.62 -11.44 -2.38
C ARG A 179 -16.74 -10.46 -2.71
N THR A 180 -17.28 -10.55 -3.92
CA THR A 180 -18.53 -9.87 -4.25
C THR A 180 -19.64 -10.50 -3.41
N MET A 181 -20.32 -9.67 -2.61
CA MET A 181 -21.45 -10.11 -1.78
C MET A 181 -22.75 -9.67 -2.46
N LYS A 182 -23.84 -10.38 -2.19
CA LYS A 182 -25.18 -9.91 -2.60
C LYS A 182 -25.45 -8.59 -1.90
N LEU A 183 -26.09 -7.65 -2.60
CA LEU A 183 -26.47 -6.36 -2.03
C LEU A 183 -27.26 -6.59 -0.73
N SER A 184 -26.69 -6.18 0.40
CA SER A 184 -27.36 -6.13 1.70
C SER A 184 -27.30 -4.69 2.17
N THR A 185 -28.41 -3.98 2.03
CA THR A 185 -28.55 -2.60 2.52
C THR A 185 -28.54 -2.63 4.04
N HIS A 186 -27.44 -2.20 4.67
CA HIS A 186 -27.39 -2.01 6.11
C HIS A 186 -27.96 -0.62 6.46
N PRO A 187 -28.93 -0.53 7.40
CA PRO A 187 -29.59 0.74 7.73
C PRO A 187 -28.62 1.80 8.30
N ASN A 188 -27.46 1.39 8.78
CA ASN A 188 -26.45 2.25 9.42
C ASN A 188 -25.20 2.48 8.57
N GLU A 189 -25.19 2.07 7.29
CA GLU A 189 -24.01 2.08 6.40
C GLU A 189 -23.32 3.46 6.34
N LEU A 190 -24.10 4.52 6.11
CA LEU A 190 -23.55 5.88 6.00
C LEU A 190 -22.86 6.34 7.29
N LYS A 191 -23.44 6.00 8.44
CA LYS A 191 -22.87 6.36 9.75
C LYS A 191 -21.51 5.70 9.93
N VAL A 192 -21.41 4.39 9.66
CA VAL A 192 -20.15 3.64 9.71
C VAL A 192 -19.10 4.25 8.78
N PHE A 193 -19.51 4.71 7.59
CA PHE A 193 -18.61 5.32 6.62
C PHE A 193 -18.10 6.68 7.08
N TYR A 194 -18.95 7.52 7.67
CA TYR A 194 -18.52 8.79 8.26
C TYR A 194 -17.59 8.59 9.47
N GLU A 195 -17.86 7.59 10.32
CA GLU A 195 -16.95 7.24 11.42
C GLU A 195 -15.59 6.76 10.89
N CYS A 196 -15.57 5.89 9.88
CA CYS A 196 -14.33 5.48 9.21
C CYS A 196 -13.60 6.68 8.60
N LEU A 197 -14.33 7.62 7.98
CA LEU A 197 -13.76 8.84 7.40
C LEU A 197 -13.12 9.72 8.47
N ALA A 198 -13.82 9.96 9.58
CA ALA A 198 -13.28 10.68 10.72
C ALA A 198 -11.98 10.03 11.24
N ILE A 199 -11.95 8.70 11.37
CA ILE A 199 -10.73 7.97 11.77
C ILE A 199 -9.61 8.16 10.75
N THR A 200 -9.88 8.06 9.45
CA THR A 200 -8.84 8.28 8.43
C THR A 200 -8.29 9.71 8.44
N VAL A 201 -9.12 10.71 8.72
CA VAL A 201 -8.69 12.10 8.86
C VAL A 201 -7.82 12.26 10.10
N VAL A 202 -8.22 11.70 11.24
CA VAL A 202 -7.40 11.69 12.46
C VAL A 202 -6.07 10.99 12.23
N LEU A 203 -6.08 9.82 11.58
CA LEU A 203 -4.87 9.08 11.20
C LEU A 203 -3.95 9.96 10.32
N ALA A 204 -4.50 10.65 9.33
CA ALA A 204 -3.73 11.55 8.47
C ALA A 204 -3.08 12.70 9.25
N LEU A 205 -3.83 13.35 10.15
CA LEU A 205 -3.33 14.44 10.99
C LEU A 205 -2.24 13.97 11.96
N VAL A 206 -2.43 12.80 12.58
CA VAL A 206 -1.42 12.19 13.48
C VAL A 206 -0.14 11.85 12.71
N ILE A 207 -0.25 11.20 11.56
CA ILE A 207 0.91 10.88 10.71
C ILE A 207 1.62 12.16 10.26
N MET A 208 0.87 13.20 9.87
CA MET A 208 1.45 14.50 9.48
C MET A 208 2.23 15.13 10.64
N ALA A 209 1.62 15.20 11.83
CA ALA A 209 2.28 15.75 13.02
C ALA A 209 3.54 14.96 13.39
N LEU A 210 3.48 13.62 13.36
CA LEU A 210 4.63 12.75 13.61
C LEU A 210 5.76 12.97 12.58
N THR A 211 5.41 13.07 11.29
CA THR A 211 6.40 13.28 10.22
C THR A 211 7.08 14.64 10.34
N ILE A 212 6.35 15.69 10.74
CA ILE A 212 6.93 17.02 11.00
C ILE A 212 7.83 16.96 12.25
N ALA A 213 7.36 16.34 13.33
CA ALA A 213 8.12 16.21 14.57
C ALA A 213 9.45 15.45 14.34
N GLN A 214 9.43 14.36 13.57
CA GLN A 214 10.61 13.57 13.22
C GLN A 214 11.63 14.34 12.36
N LYS A 215 11.19 15.35 11.60
CA LYS A 215 12.10 16.23 10.86
C LYS A 215 12.74 17.30 11.73
N GLN A 216 12.08 17.72 12.81
CA GLN A 216 12.54 18.80 13.70
C GLN A 216 13.34 18.28 14.90
N VAL A 217 13.02 17.07 15.38
CA VAL A 217 13.61 16.47 16.58
C VAL A 217 14.11 15.06 16.23
N SER A 218 15.31 14.71 16.70
CA SER A 218 15.81 13.34 16.60
C SER A 218 15.02 12.44 17.56
N PHE A 219 14.25 11.51 17.00
CA PHE A 219 13.49 10.54 17.78
C PHE A 219 14.40 9.41 18.26
N SER A 220 14.21 8.96 19.51
CA SER A 220 14.79 7.71 19.98
C SER A 220 14.08 6.52 19.33
N HIS A 221 14.73 5.35 19.31
CA HIS A 221 14.12 4.14 18.76
C HIS A 221 12.77 3.80 19.45
N GLY A 222 12.68 3.99 20.77
CA GLY A 222 11.43 3.81 21.50
C GLY A 222 10.32 4.76 21.05
N ALA A 223 10.66 6.02 20.71
CA ALA A 223 9.68 6.96 20.18
C ALA A 223 9.17 6.57 18.78
N TYR A 224 10.02 5.98 17.93
CA TYR A 224 9.60 5.40 16.65
C TYR A 224 8.67 4.20 16.83
N VAL A 225 8.96 3.33 17.80
CA VAL A 225 8.07 2.20 18.12
C VAL A 225 6.71 2.71 18.59
N VAL A 226 6.67 3.69 19.49
CA VAL A 226 5.41 4.30 19.97
C VAL A 226 4.63 4.94 18.82
N SER A 227 5.30 5.66 17.91
CA SER A 227 4.65 6.28 16.75
C SER A 227 4.05 5.24 15.80
N ALA A 228 4.79 4.16 15.50
CA ALA A 228 4.29 3.07 14.69
C ALA A 228 3.13 2.32 15.34
N VAL A 229 3.19 2.07 16.65
CA VAL A 229 2.09 1.45 17.40
C VAL A 229 0.84 2.33 17.34
N ALA A 230 0.96 3.65 17.54
CA ALA A 230 -0.17 4.56 17.44
C ALA A 230 -0.81 4.54 16.03
N VAL A 231 0.02 4.54 14.98
CA VAL A 231 -0.45 4.44 13.58
C VAL A 231 -1.13 3.10 13.31
N CYS A 232 -0.58 1.99 13.81
CA CYS A 232 -1.21 0.69 13.72
C CYS A 232 -2.56 0.69 14.42
N VAL A 233 -2.63 1.10 15.69
CA VAL A 233 -3.89 1.13 16.46
C VAL A 233 -4.97 1.93 15.72
N LEU A 234 -4.65 3.12 15.21
CA LEU A 234 -5.59 3.94 14.44
C LEU A 234 -6.01 3.27 13.12
N THR A 235 -5.10 2.55 12.45
CA THR A 235 -5.39 1.81 11.21
C THR A 235 -6.32 0.62 11.46
N PHE A 236 -6.18 -0.06 12.61
CA PHE A 236 -7.03 -1.19 12.99
C PHE A 236 -8.36 -0.74 13.61
N LEU A 237 -8.53 0.53 13.99
CA LEU A 237 -9.75 1.05 14.63
C LEU A 237 -11.06 0.82 13.81
N PRO A 238 -11.07 0.94 12.47
CA PRO A 238 -12.25 0.61 11.66
C PRO A 238 -12.69 -0.86 11.77
N LEU A 239 -11.80 -1.79 12.15
CA LEU A 239 -12.17 -3.19 12.44
C LEU A 239 -13.08 -3.28 13.67
N GLY A 240 -12.79 -2.49 14.71
CA GLY A 240 -13.59 -2.48 15.94
C GLY A 240 -15.01 -1.97 15.70
N ILE A 241 -15.16 -0.95 14.83
CA ILE A 241 -16.49 -0.46 14.42
C ILE A 241 -17.22 -1.52 13.62
N ALA A 242 -16.55 -2.15 12.65
CA ALA A 242 -17.15 -3.20 11.84
C ALA A 242 -17.61 -4.40 12.70
N ALA A 243 -16.79 -4.85 13.66
CA ALA A 243 -17.13 -5.94 14.57
C ALA A 243 -18.31 -5.57 15.50
N ARG A 244 -18.35 -4.33 15.98
CA ARG A 244 -19.46 -3.84 16.82
C ARG A 244 -20.79 -3.84 16.07
N GLU A 245 -20.80 -3.41 14.80
CA GLU A 245 -22.02 -3.40 13.99
C GLU A 245 -22.44 -4.82 13.57
N GLU A 246 -21.47 -5.72 13.31
CA GLU A 246 -21.74 -7.16 13.08
C GLU A 246 -22.35 -7.84 14.31
N TRP A 247 -21.96 -7.47 15.53
CA TRP A 247 -22.55 -8.01 16.76
C TRP A 247 -23.88 -7.37 17.16
N ALA A 248 -24.17 -6.17 16.66
CA ALA A 248 -25.43 -5.47 16.92
C ALA A 248 -26.56 -5.88 15.98
N THR A 249 -26.26 -6.69 14.96
CA THR A 249 -27.20 -7.23 13.97
C THR A 249 -27.50 -8.70 14.26
#